data_AF-A0A9X0DDA7-F1
#
_entry.id   AF-A0A9X0DDA7-F1
#
_cell.length_a   1.000
_cell.length_b   1.000
_cell.length_c   1.000
_cell.angle_alpha   90.00
_cell.angle_beta   90.00
_cell.angle_gamma   90.00
#
_symmetry.space_group_name_H-M   'P 1'
#
loop_
_entity.id
_entity.type
_entity.pdbx_description
1 polymer ?
#
loop_
_entity_poly.entity_id
_entity_poly.type
_entity_poly.pdbx_seq_one_letter_code
_entity_poly.pdbx_strand_id
1 'polypeptide(L)'
;MAKESSLFWMPTYNGVLLEQHLLLNRRNEITDDYQVKQRELVNNSCVYICTTMYHEIEQEMEQLLHSLHDIDCAREKSKRQIESHIFFDGAIKGDVLNNYVLQLISLIPRTLKVKIEHCMKLKAPYGMQMRWRLPGGMFFHIHLKDNLRVKNKKRWSQVMYMSYVLDFKEKLNGSDR
;
A
#
# COMPACT_ATOMS: atom_id res chain seq x y z
N MET A 1 -34.22 -5.71 -13.26
CA MET A 1 -34.74 -4.76 -12.25
C MET A 1 -33.63 -4.46 -11.25
N ALA A 2 -33.44 -3.20 -10.83
CA ALA A 2 -32.44 -2.83 -9.84
C ALA A 2 -32.83 -3.35 -8.44
N LYS A 3 -31.85 -3.61 -7.57
CA LYS A 3 -32.11 -4.11 -6.20
C LYS A 3 -32.68 -2.99 -5.34
N GLU A 4 -33.58 -3.30 -4.41
CA GLU A 4 -34.17 -2.33 -3.48
C GLU A 4 -33.10 -1.56 -2.69
N SER A 5 -32.04 -2.26 -2.25
CA SER A 5 -30.88 -1.65 -1.56
C SER A 5 -30.10 -0.63 -2.38
N SER A 6 -30.25 -0.64 -3.71
CA SER A 6 -29.67 0.37 -4.60
C SER A 6 -30.60 1.55 -4.88
N LEU A 7 -31.91 1.39 -4.66
CA LEU A 7 -32.92 2.39 -4.99
C LEU A 7 -33.33 3.25 -3.78
N PHE A 8 -33.25 2.71 -2.56
CA PHE A 8 -33.70 3.39 -1.34
C PHE A 8 -32.59 3.50 -0.30
N TRP A 9 -32.63 4.53 0.54
CA TRP A 9 -31.70 4.68 1.68
C TRP A 9 -31.96 3.60 2.73
N MET A 10 -33.24 3.35 3.02
CA MET A 10 -33.73 2.30 3.89
C MET A 10 -34.65 1.36 3.10
N PRO A 11 -34.31 0.08 2.90
CA PRO A 11 -35.18 -0.88 2.22
C PRO A 11 -36.26 -1.37 3.20
N THR A 12 -37.16 -0.47 3.58
CA THR A 12 -38.23 -0.73 4.54
C THR A 12 -39.58 -0.27 4.00
N TYR A 13 -40.63 -1.02 4.34
CA TYR A 13 -42.00 -0.68 3.99
C TYR A 13 -42.65 0.20 5.05
N ASN A 14 -43.31 1.28 4.63
CA ASN A 14 -44.13 2.13 5.49
C ASN A 14 -45.56 2.18 4.94
N GLY A 15 -46.51 1.57 5.65
CA GLY A 15 -47.91 1.49 5.24
C GLY A 15 -48.76 2.71 5.59
N VAL A 16 -48.29 3.58 6.49
CA VAL A 16 -49.06 4.76 6.93
C VAL A 16 -48.88 5.93 5.97
N LEU A 17 -47.67 6.11 5.43
CA LEU A 17 -47.31 7.18 4.50
C LEU A 17 -46.48 6.61 3.34
N LEU A 18 -47.06 5.69 2.57
CA LEU A 18 -46.34 4.95 1.55
C LEU A 18 -45.72 5.87 0.48
N GLU A 19 -46.50 6.81 -0.07
CA GLU A 19 -46.03 7.66 -1.17
C GLU A 19 -44.93 8.64 -0.72
N GLN A 20 -45.11 9.28 0.44
CA GLN A 20 -44.12 10.19 1.01
C GLN A 20 -42.85 9.44 1.40
N HIS A 21 -42.99 8.24 1.97
CA HIS A 21 -41.86 7.38 2.30
C HIS A 21 -41.09 6.99 1.04
N LEU A 22 -41.76 6.54 -0.02
CA LEU A 22 -41.09 6.20 -1.29
C LEU A 22 -40.41 7.40 -1.94
N LEU A 23 -41.03 8.58 -1.93
CA LEU A 23 -40.46 9.80 -2.53
C LEU A 23 -39.22 10.30 -1.78
N LEU A 24 -39.25 10.34 -0.44
CA LEU A 24 -38.17 10.86 0.39
C LEU A 24 -37.04 9.85 0.60
N ASN A 25 -37.35 8.55 0.61
CA ASN A 25 -36.39 7.48 0.85
C ASN A 25 -35.68 7.03 -0.44
N ARG A 26 -36.13 7.47 -1.62
CA ARG A 26 -35.48 7.17 -2.90
C ARG A 26 -34.11 7.85 -2.98
N ARG A 27 -33.10 7.10 -3.41
CA ARG A 27 -31.80 7.65 -3.76
C ARG A 27 -31.92 8.36 -5.10
N ASN A 28 -31.73 9.68 -5.10
CA ASN A 28 -31.67 10.48 -6.31
C ASN A 28 -30.26 11.08 -6.46
N GLU A 29 -29.82 11.33 -7.70
CA GLU A 29 -28.49 11.93 -8.00
C GLU A 29 -28.28 13.29 -7.29
N ILE A 30 -29.35 14.02 -7.00
CA ILE A 30 -29.34 15.34 -6.35
C ILE A 30 -29.23 15.23 -4.81
N THR A 31 -29.81 14.18 -4.22
CA THR A 31 -29.85 13.98 -2.75
C THR A 31 -28.69 13.13 -2.23
N ASP A 32 -27.97 12.50 -3.15
CA ASP A 32 -26.87 11.60 -2.84
C ASP A 32 -25.57 12.40 -2.91
N ASP A 33 -25.35 13.23 -1.88
CA ASP A 33 -24.09 13.99 -1.63
C ASP A 33 -22.86 13.06 -1.61
N TYR A 34 -23.09 11.75 -1.48
CA TYR A 34 -22.11 10.67 -1.48
C TYR A 34 -22.17 9.81 -2.75
N GLN A 35 -22.64 10.32 -3.89
CA GLN A 35 -22.28 9.79 -5.21
C GLN A 35 -20.80 10.04 -5.47
N VAL A 36 -19.96 9.43 -4.63
CA VAL A 36 -18.55 9.39 -4.87
C VAL A 36 -18.38 8.53 -6.10
N LYS A 37 -18.08 9.16 -7.23
CA LYS A 37 -17.83 8.48 -8.49
C LYS A 37 -16.74 7.45 -8.27
N GLN A 38 -17.13 6.21 -8.02
CA GLN A 38 -16.24 5.16 -7.55
C GLN A 38 -15.11 4.90 -8.55
N ARG A 39 -15.36 5.15 -9.84
CA ARG A 39 -14.37 5.09 -10.91
C ARG A 39 -13.31 6.19 -10.79
N GLU A 40 -13.70 7.44 -10.50
CA GLU A 40 -12.75 8.54 -10.29
C GLU A 40 -11.93 8.34 -9.01
N LEU A 41 -12.55 7.87 -7.92
CA LEU A 41 -11.80 7.49 -6.71
C LEU A 41 -10.78 6.39 -6.96
N VAL A 42 -11.19 5.33 -7.67
CA VAL A 42 -10.31 4.19 -7.94
C VAL A 42 -9.10 4.64 -8.75
N ASN A 43 -9.30 5.49 -9.76
CA ASN A 43 -8.21 6.01 -10.57
C ASN A 43 -7.32 7.01 -9.81
N ASN A 44 -7.88 7.76 -8.85
CA ASN A 44 -7.15 8.78 -8.09
C ASN A 44 -6.62 8.27 -6.74
N SER A 45 -6.82 7.00 -6.39
CA SER A 45 -6.37 6.43 -5.11
C SER A 45 -5.10 5.61 -5.28
N CYS A 46 -4.13 5.90 -4.42
CA CYS A 46 -2.90 5.14 -4.26
C CYS A 46 -2.94 4.38 -2.93
N VAL A 47 -2.60 3.09 -2.96
CA VAL A 47 -2.53 2.22 -1.78
C VAL A 47 -1.06 1.96 -1.45
N TYR A 48 -0.66 2.32 -0.24
CA TYR A 48 0.69 2.07 0.28
C TYR A 48 0.65 0.89 1.25
N ILE A 49 1.31 -0.21 0.89
CA ILE A 49 1.47 -1.38 1.76
C ILE A 49 2.78 -1.22 2.52
N CYS A 50 2.71 -0.93 3.83
CA CYS A 50 3.88 -0.75 4.67
C CYS A 50 4.04 -1.93 5.62
N THR A 51 5.17 -2.63 5.54
CA THR A 51 5.51 -3.76 6.41
C THR A 51 6.84 -3.49 7.12
N THR A 52 6.96 -3.88 8.38
CA THR A 52 8.23 -3.77 9.13
C THR A 52 8.84 -5.14 9.35
N MET A 53 10.15 -5.29 9.13
CA MET A 53 10.93 -6.50 9.39
C MET A 53 12.11 -6.22 10.33
N TYR A 54 12.56 -7.26 11.03
CA TYR A 54 13.81 -7.22 11.80
C TYR A 54 14.56 -8.56 11.72
N HIS A 55 14.29 -9.47 12.65
CA HIS A 55 14.89 -10.81 12.71
C HIS A 55 13.84 -11.87 12.41
N GLU A 56 13.09 -11.68 11.32
CA GLU A 56 12.13 -12.68 10.87
C GLU A 56 12.88 -13.90 10.29
N ILE A 57 12.24 -15.05 10.23
CA ILE A 57 12.82 -16.25 9.61
C ILE A 57 12.60 -16.25 8.08
N GLU A 58 13.38 -17.04 7.36
CA GLU A 58 13.33 -17.11 5.88
C GLU A 58 11.91 -17.41 5.37
N GLN A 59 11.21 -18.33 6.02
CA GLN A 59 9.85 -18.75 5.66
C GLN A 59 8.84 -17.62 5.80
N GLU A 60 8.93 -16.79 6.84
CA GLU A 60 8.05 -15.64 7.05
C GLU A 60 8.32 -14.53 6.02
N MET A 61 9.60 -14.29 5.70
CA MET A 61 9.98 -13.35 4.65
C MET A 61 9.47 -13.82 3.28
N GLU A 62 9.65 -15.10 2.96
CA GLU A 62 9.19 -15.71 1.72
C GLU A 62 7.66 -15.63 1.60
N GLN A 63 6.93 -15.93 2.68
CA GLN A 63 5.46 -15.83 2.70
C GLN A 63 4.97 -14.41 2.42
N LEU A 64 5.63 -13.39 2.99
CA LEU A 64 5.28 -12.01 2.68
C LEU A 64 5.55 -11.69 1.21
N LEU A 65 6.70 -12.10 0.68
CA LEU A 65 7.06 -11.82 -0.71
C LEU A 65 6.10 -12.50 -1.69
N HIS A 66 5.67 -13.74 -1.42
CA HIS A 66 4.61 -14.40 -2.21
C HIS A 66 3.29 -13.62 -2.14
N SER A 67 2.90 -13.15 -0.95
CA SER A 67 1.69 -12.32 -0.81
C SER A 67 1.77 -11.03 -1.64
N LEU A 68 2.94 -10.39 -1.69
CA LEU A 68 3.16 -9.21 -2.53
C LEU A 68 3.16 -9.54 -4.03
N HIS A 69 3.67 -10.72 -4.42
CA HIS A 69 3.59 -11.19 -5.80
C HIS A 69 2.13 -11.38 -6.25
N ASP A 70 1.31 -12.00 -5.40
CA ASP A 70 -0.10 -12.25 -5.69
C ASP A 70 -0.89 -10.94 -5.81
N ILE A 71 -0.57 -9.96 -4.96
CA ILE A 71 -1.14 -8.60 -5.06
C ILE A 71 -0.74 -7.92 -6.37
N ASP A 72 0.53 -8.01 -6.79
CA ASP A 72 0.99 -7.45 -8.06
C ASP A 72 0.25 -8.07 -9.25
N CYS A 73 0.07 -9.40 -9.26
CA CYS A 73 -0.68 -10.11 -10.30
C CYS A 73 -2.17 -9.75 -10.29
N ALA A 74 -2.78 -9.56 -9.12
CA ALA A 74 -4.19 -9.22 -8.99
C ALA A 74 -4.49 -7.73 -9.25
N ARG A 75 -3.47 -6.86 -9.27
CA ARG A 75 -3.62 -5.40 -9.34
C ARG A 75 -4.44 -4.92 -10.53
N GLU A 76 -4.32 -5.55 -11.70
CA GLU A 76 -5.05 -5.15 -12.91
C GLU A 76 -6.57 -5.07 -12.69
N LYS A 77 -7.11 -5.93 -11.82
CA LYS A 77 -8.53 -5.93 -11.46
C LYS A 77 -8.93 -4.70 -10.63
N SER A 78 -8.01 -4.19 -9.82
CA SER A 78 -8.26 -3.09 -8.89
C SER A 78 -8.24 -1.71 -9.56
N LYS A 79 -7.53 -1.55 -10.69
CA LYS A 79 -7.23 -0.27 -11.36
C LYS A 79 -6.61 0.82 -10.45
N ARG A 80 -6.17 0.46 -9.24
CA ARG A 80 -5.53 1.39 -8.29
C ARG A 80 -4.02 1.37 -8.46
N GLN A 81 -3.39 2.49 -8.11
CA GLN A 81 -1.94 2.50 -7.93
C GLN A 81 -1.61 1.83 -6.61
N ILE A 82 -0.70 0.86 -6.62
CA ILE A 82 -0.26 0.15 -5.42
C ILE A 82 1.26 0.27 -5.35
N GLU A 83 1.75 0.63 -4.17
CA GLU A 83 3.17 0.63 -3.83
C GLU A 83 3.39 -0.19 -2.56
N SER A 84 4.43 -1.02 -2.55
CA SER A 84 4.82 -1.82 -1.39
C SER A 84 6.15 -1.34 -0.82
N HIS A 85 6.20 -1.23 0.50
CA HIS A 85 7.32 -0.71 1.28
C HIS A 85 7.64 -1.65 2.43
N ILE A 86 8.83 -2.26 2.41
CA ILE A 86 9.36 -3.04 3.52
C ILE A 86 10.39 -2.20 4.26
N PHE A 87 10.14 -1.91 5.53
CA PHE A 87 11.04 -1.19 6.43
C PHE A 87 11.82 -2.19 7.29
N PHE A 88 13.11 -2.33 7.00
CA PHE A 88 13.98 -3.27 7.68
C PHE A 88 14.72 -2.56 8.82
N ASP A 89 14.35 -2.85 10.07
CA ASP A 89 15.05 -2.35 11.26
C ASP A 89 16.38 -3.10 11.41
N GLY A 90 17.44 -2.47 11.92
CA GLY A 90 18.69 -3.21 12.10
C GLY A 90 19.44 -3.58 10.83
N ALA A 91 19.14 -2.94 9.69
CA ALA A 91 19.64 -3.37 8.38
C ALA A 91 21.12 -3.05 8.16
N ILE A 92 21.55 -1.85 8.60
CA ILE A 92 22.92 -1.36 8.44
C ILE A 92 23.48 -1.03 9.83
N LYS A 93 24.68 -1.53 10.10
CA LYS A 93 25.48 -1.14 11.27
C LYS A 93 26.82 -0.59 10.78
N GLY A 94 26.94 0.75 10.71
CA GLY A 94 28.10 1.39 10.11
C GLY A 94 28.12 1.19 8.61
N ASP A 95 28.93 0.24 8.13
CA ASP A 95 29.06 -0.12 6.71
C ASP A 95 28.77 -1.60 6.42
N VAL A 96 28.37 -2.36 7.45
CA VAL A 96 28.09 -3.80 7.32
C VAL A 96 26.58 -4.02 7.21
N LEU A 97 26.19 -4.74 6.14
CA LEU A 97 24.82 -5.19 5.95
C LEU A 97 24.51 -6.40 6.83
N ASN A 98 23.34 -6.41 7.44
CA ASN A 98 22.91 -7.54 8.26
C ASN A 98 22.61 -8.80 7.42
N ASN A 99 22.92 -9.98 7.93
CA ASN A 99 22.69 -11.27 7.28
C ASN A 99 21.20 -11.48 6.94
N TYR A 100 20.28 -11.02 7.79
CA TYR A 100 18.85 -11.12 7.52
C TYR A 100 18.41 -10.28 6.31
N VAL A 101 19.10 -9.17 6.02
CA VAL A 101 18.86 -8.38 4.81
C VAL A 101 19.37 -9.11 3.58
N LEU A 102 20.54 -9.75 3.68
CA LEU A 102 21.07 -10.58 2.59
C LEU A 102 20.13 -11.75 2.27
N GLN A 103 19.58 -12.39 3.31
CA GLN A 103 18.57 -13.43 3.18
C GLN A 103 17.30 -12.91 2.49
N LEU A 104 16.80 -11.74 2.87
CA LEU A 104 15.65 -11.14 2.18
C LEU A 104 15.97 -10.89 0.70
N ILE A 105 17.14 -10.33 0.39
CA ILE A 105 17.56 -10.02 -0.98
C ILE A 105 17.71 -11.29 -1.83
N SER A 106 18.21 -12.38 -1.25
CA SER A 106 18.35 -13.65 -1.99
C SER A 106 17.00 -14.29 -2.34
N LEU A 107 15.95 -14.04 -1.56
CA LEU A 107 14.59 -14.53 -1.83
C LEU A 107 13.85 -13.76 -2.93
N ILE A 108 14.21 -12.49 -3.18
CA ILE A 108 13.50 -11.62 -4.14
C ILE A 108 13.42 -12.23 -5.55
N PRO A 109 14.51 -12.75 -6.17
CA PRO A 109 14.42 -13.30 -7.51
C PRO A 109 13.54 -14.53 -7.61
N ARG A 110 13.54 -15.35 -6.56
CA ARG A 110 12.76 -16.59 -6.50
C ARG A 110 11.27 -16.31 -6.34
N THR A 111 10.89 -15.34 -5.52
CA THR A 111 9.50 -15.06 -5.14
C THR A 111 8.83 -14.03 -6.06
N LEU A 112 9.49 -12.90 -6.29
CA LEU A 112 8.93 -11.77 -7.05
C LEU A 112 9.22 -11.83 -8.56
N LYS A 113 10.00 -12.82 -9.02
CA LYS A 113 10.40 -13.00 -10.42
C LYS A 113 11.10 -11.79 -11.03
N VAL A 114 11.84 -11.03 -10.20
CA VAL A 114 12.65 -9.88 -10.63
C VAL A 114 14.12 -10.14 -10.39
N LYS A 115 14.98 -9.65 -11.28
CA LYS A 115 16.42 -9.77 -11.09
C LYS A 115 16.95 -8.71 -10.12
N ILE A 116 17.99 -9.07 -9.37
CA ILE A 116 18.66 -8.15 -8.43
C ILE A 116 19.30 -6.97 -9.17
N GLU A 117 19.79 -7.19 -10.40
CA GLU A 117 20.44 -6.17 -11.23
C GLU A 117 19.52 -4.99 -11.61
N HIS A 118 18.20 -5.22 -11.65
CA HIS A 118 17.22 -4.17 -11.91
C HIS A 118 16.94 -3.28 -10.68
N CYS A 119 17.59 -3.56 -9.55
CA CYS A 119 17.47 -2.77 -8.34
C CYS A 119 18.07 -1.37 -8.53
N MET A 120 17.24 -0.34 -8.35
CA MET A 120 17.74 1.02 -8.16
C MET A 120 18.07 1.26 -6.68
N LYS A 121 19.32 1.62 -6.39
CA LYS A 121 19.79 1.93 -5.03
C LYS A 121 19.86 3.44 -4.84
N LEU A 122 19.23 3.94 -3.78
CA LEU A 122 19.20 5.36 -3.41
C LEU A 122 19.70 5.54 -1.99
N LYS A 123 20.53 6.55 -1.76
CA LYS A 123 20.88 6.98 -0.39
C LYS A 123 19.71 7.76 0.18
N ALA A 124 19.34 7.45 1.42
CA ALA A 124 18.27 8.12 2.14
C ALA A 124 18.78 8.72 3.46
N PRO A 125 18.07 9.70 4.05
CA PRO A 125 18.45 10.28 5.34
C PRO A 125 18.51 9.28 6.49
N TYR A 126 17.79 8.16 6.38
CA TYR A 126 17.71 7.09 7.38
C TYR A 126 18.62 5.89 7.08
N GLY A 127 19.33 5.89 5.95
CA GLY A 127 20.11 4.73 5.48
C GLY A 127 20.06 4.60 3.96
N MET A 128 19.56 3.49 3.46
CA MET A 128 19.46 3.22 2.02
C MET A 128 18.06 2.77 1.63
N GLN A 129 17.72 2.97 0.37
CA GLN A 129 16.50 2.48 -0.24
C GLN A 129 16.84 1.68 -1.50
N MET A 130 16.21 0.52 -1.65
CA MET A 130 16.29 -0.31 -2.84
C MET A 130 14.91 -0.33 -3.49
N ARG A 131 14.85 -0.14 -4.81
CA ARG A 131 13.59 -0.03 -5.55
C ARG A 131 13.58 -0.98 -6.74
N TRP A 132 12.44 -1.61 -6.94
CA TRP A 132 12.12 -2.44 -8.08
C TRP A 132 10.76 -2.05 -8.65
N ARG A 133 10.59 -2.35 -9.94
CA ARG A 133 9.29 -2.43 -10.59
C ARG A 133 8.99 -3.91 -10.80
N LEU A 134 7.92 -4.40 -10.19
CA LEU A 134 7.50 -5.80 -10.33
C LEU A 134 6.90 -6.06 -11.71
N PRO A 135 6.82 -7.34 -12.16
CA PRO A 135 6.37 -7.67 -13.51
C PRO A 135 4.94 -7.21 -13.81
N GLY A 136 4.04 -7.26 -12.83
CA GLY A 136 2.69 -6.72 -12.98
C GLY A 136 2.67 -5.20 -13.06
N GLY A 137 3.70 -4.52 -12.55
CA GLY A 137 3.84 -3.06 -12.59
C GLY A 137 3.71 -2.37 -11.23
N MET A 138 3.49 -3.11 -10.14
CA MET A 138 3.56 -2.57 -8.77
C MET A 138 4.97 -2.08 -8.44
N PHE A 139 5.09 -0.94 -7.76
CA PHE A 139 6.38 -0.50 -7.22
C PHE A 139 6.69 -1.23 -5.92
N PHE A 140 7.90 -1.77 -5.80
CA PHE A 140 8.36 -2.49 -4.63
C PHE A 140 9.63 -1.86 -4.07
N HIS A 141 9.58 -1.45 -2.80
CA HIS A 141 10.61 -0.66 -2.15
C HIS A 141 11.06 -1.36 -0.86
N ILE A 142 12.36 -1.48 -0.65
CA ILE A 142 12.94 -1.91 0.61
C ILE A 142 13.73 -0.74 1.21
N HIS A 143 13.38 -0.38 2.44
CA HIS A 143 13.99 0.67 3.21
C HIS A 143 14.93 0.04 4.24
N LEU A 144 16.23 0.21 4.02
CA LEU A 144 17.29 -0.31 4.87
C LEU A 144 17.68 0.77 5.88
N LYS A 145 17.27 0.57 7.13
CA LYS A 145 17.53 1.52 8.21
C LYS A 145 18.94 1.33 8.78
N ASP A 146 19.64 2.45 8.93
CA ASP A 146 20.91 2.52 9.63
C ASP A 146 20.68 2.81 11.12
N ASN A 147 21.18 1.91 11.96
CA ASN A 147 21.04 1.98 13.42
C ASN A 147 21.75 3.19 14.03
N LEU A 148 22.75 3.75 13.34
CA LEU A 148 23.46 4.94 13.79
C LEU A 148 22.65 6.22 13.51
N ARG A 149 21.76 6.18 12.51
CA ARG A 149 21.01 7.35 12.03
C ARG A 149 19.59 7.41 12.56
N VAL A 150 18.96 6.25 12.80
CA VAL A 150 17.58 6.18 13.27
C VAL A 150 17.47 5.25 14.48
N LYS A 151 16.76 5.70 15.51
CA LYS A 151 16.53 4.93 16.74
C LYS A 151 15.91 3.56 16.44
N ASN A 152 16.55 2.51 16.91
CA ASN A 152 16.06 1.13 16.83
C ASN A 152 14.73 0.99 17.61
N LYS A 153 13.83 0.10 17.16
CA LYS A 153 12.52 -0.31 17.72
C LYS A 153 11.38 -0.11 16.71
N LYS A 154 10.43 -1.07 16.72
CA LYS A 154 9.24 -1.12 15.86
C LYS A 154 8.42 0.18 15.86
N ARG A 155 8.30 0.88 16.99
CA ARG A 155 7.56 2.15 17.11
C ARG A 155 8.17 3.27 16.25
N TRP A 156 9.51 3.34 16.15
CA TRP A 156 10.19 4.34 15.32
C TRP A 156 10.09 4.01 13.83
N SER A 157 10.10 2.72 13.48
CA SER A 157 9.80 2.28 12.12
C SER A 157 8.37 2.65 11.71
N GLN A 158 7.41 2.62 12.65
CA GLN A 158 6.04 3.07 12.41
C GLN A 158 5.95 4.57 12.10
N VAL A 159 6.58 5.40 12.95
CA VAL A 159 6.62 6.85 12.73
C VAL A 159 7.33 7.19 11.41
N MET A 160 8.37 6.44 11.07
CA MET A 160 9.13 6.62 9.84
C MET A 160 8.30 6.38 8.58
N TYR A 161 7.53 5.29 8.48
CA TYR A 161 6.72 5.08 7.28
C TYR A 161 5.59 6.09 7.18
N MET A 162 4.99 6.51 8.31
CA MET A 162 3.99 7.57 8.31
C MET A 162 4.57 8.86 7.76
N SER A 163 5.75 9.28 8.23
CA SER A 163 6.41 10.48 7.70
C SER A 163 6.84 10.32 6.24
N TYR A 164 7.34 9.15 5.84
CA TYR A 164 7.71 8.89 4.45
C TYR A 164 6.50 8.98 3.50
N VAL A 165 5.36 8.37 3.87
CA VAL A 165 4.16 8.37 3.03
C VAL A 165 3.48 9.74 3.08
N LEU A 166 3.18 10.26 4.28
CA LEU A 166 2.38 11.46 4.44
C LEU A 166 3.15 12.77 4.18
N ASP A 167 4.44 12.83 4.50
CA ASP A 167 5.18 14.09 4.36
C ASP A 167 6.02 14.13 3.08
N PHE A 168 6.60 13.01 2.66
CA PHE A 168 7.51 12.99 1.51
C PHE A 168 6.80 12.59 0.21
N LYS A 169 6.07 11.47 0.20
CA LYS A 169 5.37 10.98 -1.00
C LYS A 169 4.21 11.87 -1.40
N GLU A 170 3.39 12.33 -0.45
CA GLU A 170 2.32 13.29 -0.74
C GLU A 170 2.87 14.60 -1.33
N LYS A 171 3.97 15.14 -0.81
CA LYS A 171 4.60 16.35 -1.37
C LYS A 171 5.14 16.15 -2.79
N LEU A 172 5.74 14.99 -3.06
CA LEU A 172 6.19 14.64 -4.42
C LEU A 172 5.00 14.53 -5.38
N ASN A 173 3.94 13.85 -4.98
CA ASN A 173 2.75 13.70 -5.83
C ASN A 173 1.97 15.00 -6.00
N GLY A 174 2.03 15.91 -5.01
CA GLY A 174 1.40 17.22 -5.04
C GLY A 174 2.22 18.31 -5.75
N SER A 175 3.50 18.06 -6.07
CA SER A 175 4.32 18.98 -6.88
C SER A 175 4.23 18.71 -8.38
N ASP A 176 3.67 17.56 -8.78
CA ASP A 176 3.32 17.20 -10.16
C ASP A 176 1.84 17.54 -10.52
N ARG A 177 1.10 18.23 -9.65
CA ARG A 177 -0.26 18.76 -9.89
C ARG A 177 -0.26 20.28 -9.86
#